data_AF-A0A6M0QZ18-F1
#
_entry.id   AF-A0A6M0QZ18-F1
#
_cell.length_a   1.000
_cell.length_b   1.000
_cell.length_c   1.000
_cell.angle_alpha   90.00
_cell.angle_beta   90.00
_cell.angle_gamma   90.00
#
_symmetry.space_group_name_H-M   'P 1'
#
loop_
_entity.id
_entity.type
_entity.pdbx_description
1 polymer ?
#
loop_
_entity_poly.entity_id
_entity_poly.type
_entity_poly.pdbx_seq_one_letter_code
_entity_poly.pdbx_strand_id
1 'polypeptide(L)'
;MNPADKDRIAASLAKIMAMMCVRNTGLETLHAGTVPVTQTGDYADVFVLDAAGRRIPWAEVSHLDDDRMRDLMREIVNRLYTFHVSCDDPGFLQRADRWMTVSKKWDEPELDRKFLGVIGYGPGEAEK
;
A
#
# COMPACT_ATOMS: atom_id res chain seq x y z
N MET A 1 17.70 22.43 9.89
CA MET A 1 16.27 22.07 9.77
C MET A 1 15.73 21.85 11.16
N ASN A 2 14.62 22.50 11.53
CA ASN A 2 14.05 22.30 12.87
C ASN A 2 13.30 20.95 12.93
N PRO A 3 12.98 20.42 14.13
CA PRO A 3 12.26 19.14 14.26
C PRO A 3 10.90 19.11 13.56
N ALA A 4 10.15 20.21 13.59
CA ALA A 4 8.84 20.30 12.92
C ALA A 4 8.95 20.19 11.39
N ASP A 5 10.02 20.70 10.78
CA ASP A 5 10.30 20.54 9.36
C ASP A 5 10.65 19.10 9.02
N LYS A 6 11.41 18.40 9.89
CA LYS A 6 11.68 16.96 9.73
C LYS A 6 10.39 16.15 9.72
N ASP A 7 9.51 16.37 10.70
CA ASP A 7 8.23 15.66 10.80
C ASP A 7 7.34 15.93 9.58
N ARG A 8 7.25 17.19 9.16
CA ARG A 8 6.47 17.56 7.98
C ARG A 8 7.00 16.90 6.71
N ILE A 9 8.33 16.89 6.51
CA ILE A 9 8.96 16.25 5.35
C ILE A 9 8.73 14.74 5.39
N ALA A 10 8.91 14.09 6.54
CA ALA A 10 8.64 12.66 6.71
C ALA A 10 7.18 12.31 6.38
N ALA A 11 6.23 13.12 6.83
CA ALA A 11 4.80 12.92 6.54
C ALA A 11 4.50 13.09 5.04
N SER A 12 5.09 14.09 4.39
CA SER A 12 4.95 14.29 2.94
C SER A 12 5.56 13.14 2.13
N LEU A 13 6.77 12.69 2.49
CA LEU A 13 7.43 11.56 1.84
C LEU A 13 6.61 10.28 1.99
N ALA A 14 6.12 9.99 3.19
CA ALA A 14 5.27 8.82 3.45
C ALA A 14 4.04 8.78 2.54
N LYS A 15 3.35 9.92 2.39
CA LYS A 15 2.15 10.01 1.54
C LYS A 15 2.50 9.84 0.06
N ILE A 16 3.56 10.49 -0.42
CA ILE A 16 3.99 10.39 -1.81
C ILE A 16 4.44 8.96 -2.14
N MET A 17 5.24 8.33 -1.28
CA MET A 17 5.65 6.93 -1.44
C MET A 17 4.47 5.97 -1.40
N ALA A 18 3.51 6.16 -0.48
CA ALA A 18 2.31 5.33 -0.43
C ALA A 18 1.49 5.46 -1.72
N MET A 19 1.33 6.67 -2.25
CA MET A 19 0.61 6.90 -3.49
C MET A 19 1.32 6.26 -4.69
N MET A 20 2.62 6.54 -4.84
CA MET A 20 3.40 6.16 -6.01
C MET A 20 3.78 4.68 -6.03
N CYS A 21 4.17 4.12 -4.88
CA CYS A 21 4.77 2.79 -4.79
C CYS A 21 3.81 1.72 -4.27
N VAL A 22 2.63 2.10 -3.75
CA VAL A 22 1.67 1.12 -3.20
C VAL A 22 0.29 1.27 -3.81
N ARG A 23 -0.33 2.44 -3.71
CA ARG A 23 -1.67 2.67 -4.26
C ARG A 23 -1.67 2.48 -5.77
N ASN A 24 -0.80 3.18 -6.49
CA ASN A 24 -0.70 3.13 -7.95
C ASN A 24 0.00 1.87 -8.49
N THR A 25 -0.39 0.70 -8.00
CA THR A 25 0.14 -0.61 -8.40
C THR A 25 -1.02 -1.55 -8.76
N GLY A 26 -0.77 -2.86 -8.86
CA GLY A 26 -1.82 -3.87 -8.98
C GLY A 26 -2.89 -3.79 -7.87
N LEU A 27 -2.61 -3.09 -6.77
CA LEU A 27 -3.58 -2.79 -5.72
C LEU A 27 -4.83 -2.05 -6.23
N GLU A 28 -4.71 -1.12 -7.18
CA GLU A 28 -5.89 -0.47 -7.80
C GLU A 28 -6.73 -1.48 -8.58
N THR A 29 -6.09 -2.45 -9.25
CA THR A 29 -6.81 -3.48 -10.01
C THR A 29 -7.60 -4.39 -9.08
N LEU A 30 -7.05 -4.74 -7.92
CA LEU A 30 -7.77 -5.51 -6.89
C LEU A 30 -8.95 -4.71 -6.32
N HIS A 31 -8.80 -3.39 -6.21
CA HIS A 31 -9.82 -2.49 -5.68
C HIS A 31 -10.93 -2.13 -6.67
N ALA A 32 -10.64 -2.16 -7.98
CA ALA A 32 -11.60 -1.80 -9.04
C ALA A 32 -12.72 -2.83 -9.25
N GLY A 33 -12.87 -3.81 -8.36
CA GLY A 33 -13.96 -4.77 -8.39
C GLY A 33 -15.33 -4.12 -8.15
N THR A 34 -16.38 -4.75 -8.67
CA THR A 34 -17.75 -4.27 -8.46
C THR A 34 -18.18 -4.48 -7.00
N VAL A 35 -18.50 -3.38 -6.31
CA VAL A 35 -19.13 -3.42 -4.99
C VAL A 35 -20.65 -3.62 -5.18
N PRO A 36 -21.28 -4.58 -4.48
CA PRO A 36 -22.71 -4.85 -4.60
C PRO A 36 -23.56 -3.71 -4.01
N VAL A 37 -24.81 -3.61 -4.47
CA VAL A 37 -25.79 -2.70 -3.89
C VAL A 37 -26.52 -3.38 -2.74
N THR A 38 -26.74 -2.66 -1.64
CA THR A 38 -27.54 -3.08 -0.48
C THR A 38 -28.78 -2.20 -0.32
N GLN A 39 -29.90 -2.78 0.10
CA GLN A 39 -31.13 -2.05 0.45
C GLN A 39 -31.21 -1.72 1.95
N THR A 40 -30.49 -2.45 2.79
CA THR A 40 -30.45 -2.22 4.25
C THR A 40 -29.36 -1.22 4.66
N GLY A 41 -28.34 -1.02 3.81
CA GLY A 41 -27.21 -0.11 4.05
C GLY A 41 -26.07 -0.72 4.88
N ASP A 42 -26.32 -1.82 5.57
CA ASP A 42 -25.34 -2.58 6.36
C ASP A 42 -24.85 -3.86 5.66
N TYR A 43 -25.28 -4.07 4.40
CA TYR A 43 -24.95 -5.24 3.59
C TYR A 43 -25.43 -6.59 4.16
N ALA A 44 -26.32 -6.60 5.16
CA ALA A 44 -26.90 -7.83 5.70
C ALA A 44 -27.77 -8.58 4.67
N ASP A 45 -28.24 -7.88 3.63
CA ASP A 45 -29.02 -8.42 2.52
C ASP A 45 -28.16 -8.85 1.31
N VAL A 46 -26.83 -8.77 1.40
CA VAL A 46 -25.89 -9.09 0.31
C VAL A 46 -25.12 -10.38 0.60
N PHE A 47 -25.05 -11.26 -0.40
CA PHE A 47 -24.38 -12.55 -0.31
C PHE A 47 -23.66 -12.90 -1.61
N VAL A 48 -22.53 -13.60 -1.50
CA VAL A 48 -21.91 -14.31 -2.64
C VAL A 48 -22.40 -15.75 -2.62
N LEU A 49 -22.90 -16.23 -3.78
CA LEU A 49 -23.24 -17.63 -3.99
C LEU A 49 -22.07 -18.31 -4.69
N ASP A 50 -21.46 -19.30 -4.03
CA ASP A 50 -20.41 -20.10 -4.66
C ASP A 50 -20.98 -21.24 -5.51
N ALA A 51 -20.10 -21.93 -6.24
CA ALA A 51 -20.48 -23.04 -7.12
C ALA A 51 -21.02 -24.28 -6.37
N ALA A 52 -20.79 -24.38 -5.06
CA ALA A 52 -21.34 -25.44 -4.21
C ALA A 52 -22.72 -25.07 -3.64
N GLY A 53 -23.24 -23.87 -3.95
CA GLY A 53 -24.52 -23.37 -3.46
C GLY A 53 -24.44 -22.76 -2.06
N ARG A 54 -23.24 -22.53 -1.51
CA ARG A 54 -23.08 -21.83 -0.24
C ARG A 54 -23.34 -20.34 -0.43
N ARG A 55 -24.19 -19.79 0.43
CA ARG A 55 -24.39 -18.33 0.57
C ARG A 55 -23.41 -17.81 1.61
N ILE A 56 -22.47 -16.97 1.18
CA ILE A 56 -21.48 -16.34 2.06
C ILE A 56 -21.93 -14.89 2.27
N PRO A 57 -22.19 -14.45 3.52
CA PRO A 57 -22.51 -13.06 3.81
C PRO A 57 -21.42 -12.13 3.28
N TRP A 58 -21.78 -10.99 2.70
CA TRP A 58 -20.81 -10.04 2.13
C TRP A 58 -19.70 -9.66 3.13
N ALA A 59 -20.06 -9.46 4.41
CA ALA A 59 -19.13 -9.15 5.49
C ALA A 59 -18.05 -10.22 5.73
N GLU A 60 -18.27 -11.47 5.29
CA GLU A 60 -17.34 -12.60 5.39
C GLU A 60 -16.60 -12.88 4.07
N VAL A 61 -17.00 -12.24 2.96
CA VAL A 61 -16.33 -12.39 1.67
C VAL A 61 -14.97 -11.70 1.72
N SER A 62 -13.94 -12.29 1.10
CA SER A 62 -12.68 -11.60 0.87
C SER A 62 -12.87 -10.54 -0.21
N HIS A 63 -12.92 -9.27 0.18
CA HIS A 63 -13.06 -8.13 -0.72
C HIS A 63 -12.20 -6.95 -0.23
N LEU A 64 -11.92 -6.04 -1.15
CA LEU A 64 -11.15 -4.82 -0.91
C LEU A 64 -11.97 -3.63 -1.40
N ASP A 65 -12.96 -3.22 -0.60
CA ASP A 65 -13.79 -2.04 -0.88
C ASP A 65 -13.11 -0.73 -0.46
N ASP A 66 -13.79 0.39 -0.66
CA ASP A 66 -13.29 1.74 -0.34
C ASP A 66 -12.91 1.90 1.13
N ASP A 67 -13.67 1.30 2.05
CA ASP A 67 -13.42 1.39 3.49
C ASP A 67 -12.17 0.60 3.87
N ARG A 68 -12.05 -0.63 3.38
CA ARG A 68 -10.87 -1.48 3.57
C ARG A 68 -9.63 -0.86 2.93
N MET A 69 -9.77 -0.27 1.75
CA MET A 69 -8.68 0.43 1.08
C MET A 69 -8.21 1.64 1.89
N ARG A 70 -9.13 2.46 2.38
CA ARG A 70 -8.81 3.63 3.21
C ARG A 70 -8.05 3.21 4.47
N ASP A 71 -8.48 2.13 5.11
CA ASP A 71 -7.83 1.59 6.31
C ASP A 71 -6.42 1.07 6.00
N LEU A 72 -6.28 0.30 4.92
CA LEU A 72 -4.99 -0.20 4.44
C LEU A 72 -4.02 0.94 4.12
N MET A 73 -4.46 1.94 3.36
CA MET A 73 -3.62 3.09 3.00
C MET A 73 -3.21 3.92 4.23
N ARG A 74 -4.10 4.09 5.21
CA ARG A 74 -3.79 4.75 6.48
C ARG A 74 -2.71 3.98 7.24
N GLU A 75 -2.81 2.66 7.32
CA GLU A 75 -1.79 1.82 7.96
C GLU A 75 -0.43 1.94 7.26
N ILE A 76 -0.40 1.87 5.92
CA ILE A 76 0.81 2.02 5.11
C ILE A 76 1.45 3.39 5.33
N VAL A 77 0.70 4.47 5.21
CA VAL A 77 1.21 5.84 5.40
C VAL A 77 1.78 6.01 6.81
N ASN A 78 1.07 5.53 7.84
CA ASN A 78 1.54 5.62 9.22
C ASN A 78 2.84 4.83 9.43
N ARG A 79 2.98 3.65 8.82
CA ARG A 79 4.21 2.84 8.89
C ARG A 79 5.37 3.50 8.18
N LEU A 80 5.16 4.02 6.97
CA LEU A 80 6.19 4.75 6.21
C LEU A 80 6.64 6.00 6.98
N TYR A 81 5.69 6.76 7.54
CA TYR A 81 6.00 7.91 8.39
C TYR A 81 6.84 7.50 9.61
N THR A 82 6.40 6.45 10.32
CA THR A 82 7.12 5.92 11.49
C THR A 82 8.54 5.51 11.12
N PHE A 83 8.72 4.86 9.97
CA PHE A 83 10.03 4.49 9.47
C PHE A 83 10.90 5.73 9.21
N HIS A 84 10.38 6.74 8.51
CA HIS A 84 11.12 7.96 8.21
C HIS A 84 11.56 8.74 9.45
N VAL A 85 10.74 8.79 10.51
CA VAL A 85 11.13 9.49 11.75
C VAL A 85 12.05 8.66 12.65
N SER A 86 12.09 7.34 12.46
CA SER A 86 12.87 6.42 13.32
C SER A 86 14.14 5.89 12.65
N CYS A 87 14.33 6.09 11.34
CA CYS A 87 15.44 5.45 10.61
C CYS A 87 16.84 5.94 11.04
N ASP A 88 16.92 7.08 11.71
CA ASP A 88 18.17 7.60 12.28
C ASP A 88 18.55 6.90 13.62
N ASP A 89 17.66 6.11 14.23
CA ASP A 89 17.95 5.32 15.44
C ASP A 89 18.60 3.97 15.06
N PRO A 90 19.87 3.72 15.44
CA PRO A 90 20.53 2.45 15.19
C PRO A 90 19.81 1.25 15.81
N GLY A 91 19.14 1.43 16.95
CA GLY A 91 18.38 0.38 17.61
C GLY A 91 17.14 -0.03 16.82
N PHE A 92 16.48 0.92 16.16
CA PHE A 92 15.40 0.66 15.23
C PHE A 92 15.89 -0.14 14.01
N LEU A 93 16.98 0.29 13.37
CA LEU A 93 17.54 -0.39 12.19
C LEU A 93 18.00 -1.83 12.50
N GLN A 94 18.65 -2.05 13.64
CA GLN A 94 19.05 -3.40 14.05
C GLN A 94 17.85 -4.34 14.21
N ARG A 95 16.72 -3.85 14.72
CA ARG A 95 15.47 -4.63 14.80
C ARG A 95 14.83 -4.83 13.43
N ALA A 96 14.93 -3.83 12.54
CA ALA A 96 14.44 -3.91 11.17
C ALA A 96 15.20 -4.97 10.35
N ASP A 97 16.51 -5.15 10.58
CA ASP A 97 17.36 -6.11 9.88
C ASP A 97 16.85 -7.56 9.95
N ARG A 98 16.15 -7.92 11.02
CA ARG A 98 15.48 -9.24 11.13
C ARG A 98 14.50 -9.49 9.98
N TRP A 99 13.81 -8.45 9.51
CA TRP A 99 12.86 -8.54 8.40
C TRP A 99 13.56 -8.62 7.04
N MET A 100 14.77 -8.08 6.91
CA MET A 100 15.60 -8.24 5.71
C MET A 100 15.96 -9.69 5.45
N THR A 101 16.07 -10.52 6.50
CA THR A 101 16.29 -11.96 6.32
C THR A 101 15.10 -12.65 5.65
N VAL A 102 13.87 -12.16 5.89
CA VAL A 102 12.66 -12.71 5.25
C VAL A 102 12.53 -12.21 3.81
N SER A 103 12.88 -10.96 3.54
CA SER A 103 12.80 -10.38 2.19
C SER A 103 13.80 -10.98 1.20
N LYS A 104 14.87 -11.65 1.66
CA LYS A 104 15.79 -12.43 0.80
C LYS A 104 15.12 -13.52 -0.05
N LYS A 105 13.86 -13.86 0.25
CA LYS A 105 13.08 -14.82 -0.55
C LYS A 105 12.36 -14.17 -1.73
N TRP A 106 12.33 -12.85 -1.79
CA TRP A 106 11.73 -12.11 -2.89
C TRP A 106 12.75 -11.94 -4.01
N ASP A 107 12.24 -11.75 -5.22
CA ASP A 107 13.09 -11.46 -6.37
C ASP A 107 13.83 -10.12 -6.15
N GLU A 108 15.03 -10.01 -6.71
CA GLU A 108 15.80 -8.77 -6.67
C GLU A 108 15.05 -7.65 -7.42
N PRO A 109 15.11 -6.39 -6.94
CA PRO A 109 14.36 -5.31 -7.54
C PRO A 109 14.91 -4.94 -8.93
N GLU A 110 14.00 -4.75 -9.88
CA GLU A 110 14.30 -4.20 -11.20
C GLU A 110 13.76 -2.77 -11.34
N LEU A 111 14.36 -1.99 -12.24
CA LEU A 111 13.86 -0.65 -12.55
C LEU A 111 12.51 -0.72 -13.27
N ASP A 112 11.46 -0.20 -12.64
CA ASP A 112 10.15 -0.08 -13.27
C ASP A 112 10.13 1.07 -14.29
N ARG A 113 10.40 0.74 -15.55
CA ARG A 113 10.38 1.70 -16.66
C ARG A 113 9.00 2.29 -16.93
N LYS A 114 7.91 1.56 -16.62
CA LYS A 114 6.55 2.09 -16.80
C LYS A 114 6.29 3.18 -15.77
N PHE A 115 6.65 2.92 -14.52
CA PHE A 115 6.58 3.91 -13.45
C PHE A 115 7.39 5.18 -13.78
N LEU A 116 8.63 5.03 -14.26
CA LEU A 116 9.45 6.17 -14.70
C LEU A 116 8.78 7.00 -15.82
N GLY A 117 8.17 6.33 -16.80
CA GLY A 117 7.40 6.98 -17.85
C GLY A 117 6.19 7.76 -17.34
N VAL A 118 5.44 7.20 -16.37
CA VAL A 118 4.26 7.85 -15.77
C VAL A 118 4.62 9.16 -15.07
N ILE A 119 5.80 9.23 -14.44
CA ILE A 119 6.25 10.44 -13.71
C ILE A 119 7.09 11.38 -14.58
N GLY A 120 7.24 11.08 -15.88
CA GLY A 120 8.03 11.89 -16.80
C GLY A 120 9.53 11.92 -16.48
N TYR A 121 10.03 10.92 -15.76
CA TYR A 121 11.45 10.83 -15.42
C TYR A 121 12.18 9.99 -16.48
N GLY A 122 12.98 10.66 -17.31
CA GLY A 122 13.99 9.99 -18.12
C GLY A 122 15.23 9.75 -17.26
N PRO A 123 15.66 8.50 -17.02
CA PRO A 123 16.99 8.29 -16.48
C PRO A 123 17.95 8.89 -17.52
N GLY A 124 18.61 9.99 -17.16
CA GLY A 124 19.62 10.59 -18.05
C GLY A 124 20.61 9.51 -18.45
N GLU A 125 21.09 9.56 -19.70
CA GLU A 125 22.10 8.66 -20.24
C GLU A 125 23.33 8.62 -19.32
N ALA A 126 23.32 7.71 -18.35
CA ALA A 126 24.47 7.37 -17.53
C ALA A 126 25.18 6.20 -18.23
N GLU A 127 25.66 6.44 -19.45
CA GLU A 127 26.66 5.60 -20.09
C GLU A 127 27.35 6.36 -21.24
N LYS A 128 28.45 7.04 -20.89
CA LYS A 128 29.71 7.04 -21.65
C LYS A 128 30.88 7.12 -20.69
#